data_AF-A0A7X9BPZ7-F1
#
_entry.id   AF-A0A7X9BPZ7-F1
#
_cell.length_a   1.000
_cell.length_b   1.000
_cell.length_c   1.000
_cell.angle_alpha   90.00
_cell.angle_beta   90.00
_cell.angle_gamma   90.00
#
_symmetry.space_group_name_H-M   'P 1'
#
loop_
_entity.id
_entity.type
_entity.pdbx_description
1 polymer ?
#
loop_
_entity_poly.entity_id
_entity_poly.type
_entity_poly.pdbx_seq_one_letter_code
_entity_poly.pdbx_strand_id
1 'polypeptide(L)'
;MYSHLLDKPLNNYDISVFENYGPDTILDYHHHSEWEVSLNTYWMLKEKHQNSENPNPFLEAWVNFFDEVLGAGNDLQALQGAGLVHIGPYYHPATNTTVYFTSRSIASEPVTAADVGYLLSLAEPPLPNVKITKYHKNLRKYLKQVGEV
;
A
#
# COMPACT_ATOMS: atom_id res chain seq x y z
N MET A 1 -20.33 -3.95 0.02
CA MET A 1 -19.08 -4.64 0.44
C MET A 1 -17.83 -3.80 0.16
N TYR A 2 -17.80 -2.98 -0.90
CA TYR A 2 -16.67 -2.07 -1.24
C TYR A 2 -16.75 -0.65 -0.64
N SER A 3 -17.82 -0.32 0.10
CA SER A 3 -18.14 1.06 0.48
C SER A 3 -17.10 1.72 1.39
N HIS A 4 -16.32 0.96 2.14
CA HIS A 4 -15.30 1.50 3.05
C HIS A 4 -14.01 1.93 2.36
N LEU A 5 -13.80 1.55 1.09
CA LEU A 5 -12.64 1.95 0.28
C LEU A 5 -12.97 3.03 -0.76
N LEU A 6 -14.24 3.18 -1.14
CA LEU A 6 -14.65 4.09 -2.23
C LEU A 6 -14.34 5.56 -1.95
N ASP A 7 -14.24 5.95 -0.68
CA ASP A 7 -13.97 7.33 -0.25
C ASP A 7 -12.56 7.52 0.33
N LYS A 8 -11.72 6.47 0.32
CA LYS A 8 -10.35 6.53 0.82
C LYS A 8 -9.37 6.65 -0.36
N PRO A 9 -8.72 7.81 -0.57
CA PRO A 9 -7.66 7.90 -1.56
C PRO A 9 -6.52 6.98 -1.12
N LEU A 10 -6.12 6.08 -2.02
CA LEU A 10 -5.05 5.08 -1.79
C LEU A 10 -3.65 5.68 -1.66
N ASN A 11 -3.58 6.99 -1.44
CA ASN A 11 -2.39 7.80 -1.33
C ASN A 11 -2.21 8.33 0.10
N ASN A 12 -3.00 7.86 1.07
CA ASN A 12 -2.88 8.27 2.47
C ASN A 12 -2.94 7.04 3.39
N TYR A 13 -1.78 6.52 3.77
CA TYR A 13 -1.67 5.37 4.67
C TYR A 13 -1.47 5.81 6.12
N ASP A 14 -2.16 5.14 7.05
CA ASP A 14 -1.87 5.29 8.47
C ASP A 14 -0.64 4.49 8.89
N ILE A 15 -0.20 4.69 10.12
CA ILE A 15 0.99 4.00 10.66
C ILE A 15 0.83 2.47 10.68
N SER A 16 -0.39 1.94 10.76
CA SER A 16 -0.62 0.49 10.85
C SER A 16 -0.15 -0.21 9.58
N VAL A 17 -0.26 0.43 8.41
CA VAL A 17 0.23 -0.12 7.15
C VAL A 17 1.73 -0.37 7.21
N PHE A 18 2.49 0.62 7.71
CA PHE A 18 3.94 0.54 7.84
C PHE A 18 4.41 -0.48 8.88
N GLU A 19 3.56 -0.79 9.85
CA GLU A 19 3.83 -1.80 10.87
C GLU A 19 3.61 -3.24 10.38
N ASN A 20 2.83 -3.43 9.32
CA ASN A 20 2.38 -4.75 8.88
C ASN A 20 2.81 -5.13 7.45
N TYR A 21 3.20 -4.15 6.63
CA TYR A 21 3.63 -4.38 5.25
C TYR A 21 4.93 -3.63 4.98
N GLY A 22 5.81 -4.25 4.18
CA GLY A 22 7.07 -3.63 3.77
C GLY A 22 6.91 -2.68 2.57
N PRO A 23 7.98 -1.91 2.25
CA PRO A 23 8.01 -1.01 1.11
C PRO A 23 7.59 -1.66 -0.20
N ASP A 24 8.14 -2.83 -0.53
CA ASP A 24 7.88 -3.53 -1.78
C ASP A 24 6.39 -3.78 -2.03
N THR A 25 5.66 -4.23 -1.00
CA THR A 25 4.22 -4.51 -1.12
C THR A 25 3.40 -3.26 -1.46
N ILE A 26 3.77 -2.12 -0.89
CA ILE A 26 3.06 -0.86 -1.13
C ILE A 26 3.51 -0.20 -2.44
N LEU A 27 4.80 -0.30 -2.78
CA LEU A 27 5.35 0.24 -4.02
C LEU A 27 4.85 -0.52 -5.25
N ASP A 28 4.65 -1.84 -5.16
CA ASP A 28 4.02 -2.65 -6.21
C ASP A 28 2.58 -2.19 -6.48
N TYR A 29 1.86 -1.75 -5.43
CA TYR A 29 0.53 -1.16 -5.58
C TYR A 29 0.58 0.22 -6.28
N HIS A 30 1.65 0.98 -6.03
CA HIS A 30 1.90 2.32 -6.57
C HIS A 30 2.83 2.33 -7.80
N HIS A 31 2.82 1.24 -8.55
CA HIS A 31 3.65 1.14 -9.74
C HIS A 31 3.19 2.16 -10.81
N HIS A 32 4.12 3.00 -11.29
CA HIS A 32 3.85 4.10 -12.22
C HIS A 32 2.87 5.19 -11.69
N SER A 33 2.83 5.41 -10.38
CA SER A 33 1.97 6.43 -9.77
C SER A 33 2.73 7.45 -8.91
N GLU A 34 2.00 8.47 -8.47
CA GLU A 34 2.43 9.38 -7.42
C GLU A 34 1.83 8.93 -6.07
N TRP A 35 2.65 8.96 -5.02
CA TRP A 35 2.26 8.58 -3.67
C TRP A 35 2.58 9.71 -2.69
N GLU A 36 1.62 10.04 -1.83
CA GLU A 36 1.80 11.00 -0.75
C GLU A 36 1.98 10.30 0.61
N VAL A 37 2.94 10.78 1.39
CA VAL A 37 3.19 10.32 2.75
C VAL A 37 2.96 11.50 3.68
N SER A 38 2.09 11.34 4.69
CA SER A 38 1.97 12.37 5.70
C SER A 38 3.29 12.51 6.47
N LEU A 39 3.77 13.74 6.64
CA LEU A 39 4.91 14.04 7.49
C LEU A 39 4.71 13.52 8.91
N ASN A 40 3.48 13.57 9.42
CA ASN A 40 3.16 13.02 10.73
C ASN A 40 3.42 11.51 10.78
N THR A 41 2.99 10.77 9.75
CA THR A 41 3.22 9.32 9.66
C THR A 41 4.72 9.00 9.57
N TYR A 42 5.49 9.76 8.79
CA TYR A 42 6.94 9.59 8.71
C TYR A 42 7.63 9.81 10.07
N TRP A 43 7.27 10.86 10.80
CA TRP A 43 7.85 11.12 12.13
C TRP A 43 7.44 10.07 13.16
N MET A 44 6.17 9.64 13.17
CA MET A 44 5.70 8.54 14.01
C MET A 44 6.46 7.24 13.72
N LEU A 45 6.78 6.99 12.46
CA LEU A 45 7.54 5.82 12.04
C LEU A 45 8.97 5.86 12.59
N LYS A 46 9.65 7.01 12.49
CA LYS A 46 11.00 7.23 13.07
C LYS A 46 10.99 7.06 14.59
N GLU A 47 10.00 7.64 15.28
CA GLU A 47 9.84 7.52 16.73
C GLU A 47 9.63 6.07 17.16
N LYS A 48 8.70 5.36 16.50
CA LYS A 48 8.43 3.94 16.80
C LYS A 48 9.63 3.05 16.55
N HIS A 49 10.38 3.30 15.47
CA HIS A 49 11.63 2.59 15.20
C HIS A 49 12.66 2.80 16.32
N GLN A 50 12.83 4.03 16.80
CA GLN A 50 13.82 4.37 17.84
C GLN A 50 13.45 3.83 19.23
N ASN A 51 12.16 3.78 19.54
CA ASN A 51 11.66 3.44 20.88
C ASN A 51 11.27 1.97 21.06
N SER A 52 11.45 1.11 20.05
CA SER A 52 10.98 -0.28 20.14
C SER A 52 12.00 -1.18 20.85
N GLU A 53 11.58 -1.80 21.96
CA GLU A 53 12.34 -2.86 22.64
C GLU A 53 12.47 -4.13 21.77
N ASN A 54 11.51 -4.34 20.85
CA ASN A 54 11.55 -5.39 19.84
C ASN A 54 11.56 -4.77 18.42
N PRO A 55 12.65 -4.87 17.65
CA PRO A 55 12.71 -4.25 16.33
C PRO A 55 11.65 -4.88 15.39
N ASN A 56 10.72 -4.06 14.90
CA ASN A 56 9.81 -4.45 13.83
C ASN A 56 10.56 -4.32 12.49
N PRO A 57 10.78 -5.42 11.75
CA PRO A 57 11.55 -5.40 10.51
C PRO A 57 10.89 -4.53 9.43
N PHE A 58 9.57 -4.37 9.44
CA PHE A 58 8.88 -3.50 8.49
C PHE A 58 9.17 -2.02 8.77
N LEU A 59 9.19 -1.61 10.04
CA LEU A 59 9.54 -0.23 10.40
C LEU A 59 10.98 0.09 10.00
N GLU A 60 11.92 -0.82 10.23
CA GLU A 60 13.31 -0.69 9.76
C GLU A 60 13.39 -0.56 8.24
N ALA A 61 12.71 -1.43 7.50
CA ALA A 61 12.67 -1.38 6.05
C ALA A 61 12.13 -0.04 5.54
N TRP A 62 11.10 0.51 6.17
CA TRP A 62 10.55 1.81 5.80
C TRP A 62 11.45 2.99 6.14
N VAL A 63 12.09 3.00 7.32
CA VAL A 63 13.09 4.03 7.66
C VAL A 63 14.20 4.02 6.62
N ASN A 64 14.77 2.84 6.35
CA ASN A 64 15.83 2.69 5.36
C ASN A 64 15.37 3.09 3.96
N PHE A 65 14.14 2.76 3.57
CA PHE A 65 13.59 3.17 2.29
C PHE A 65 13.50 4.70 2.17
N PHE A 66 12.94 5.39 3.16
CA PHE A 66 12.81 6.84 3.11
C PHE A 66 14.15 7.57 3.24
N ASP A 67 15.02 7.12 4.15
CA ASP A 67 16.25 7.82 4.47
C ASP A 67 17.36 7.52 3.46
N GLU A 68 17.57 6.25 3.12
CA GLU A 68 18.73 5.81 2.33
C GLU A 68 18.36 5.58 0.86
N VAL A 69 17.23 4.92 0.58
CA VAL A 69 16.84 4.60 -0.81
C VAL A 69 16.33 5.85 -1.53
N LEU A 70 15.45 6.62 -0.89
CA LEU A 70 14.94 7.88 -1.45
C LEU A 70 15.84 9.08 -1.14
N GLY A 71 16.71 8.99 -0.14
CA GLY A 71 17.55 10.10 0.28
C GLY A 71 16.78 11.24 0.96
N ALA A 72 15.56 11.00 1.43
CA ALA A 72 14.66 12.04 1.93
C ALA A 72 14.95 12.47 3.38
N GLY A 73 15.65 11.63 4.16
CA GLY A 73 15.79 11.82 5.60
C GLY A 73 16.37 13.18 6.01
N ASN A 74 17.46 13.60 5.35
CA ASN A 74 18.13 14.87 5.64
C ASN A 74 17.25 16.08 5.30
N ASP A 75 16.59 16.04 4.15
CA ASP A 75 15.72 17.13 3.68
C ASP A 75 14.50 17.27 4.60
N LEU A 76 13.88 16.15 4.98
CA LEU A 76 12.74 16.14 5.90
C LEU A 76 13.13 16.68 7.27
N GLN A 77 14.32 16.35 7.77
CA GLN A 77 14.84 16.88 9.04
C GLN A 77 15.16 18.38 8.95
N ALA A 78 15.82 18.83 7.87
CA ALA A 78 16.17 20.23 7.68
C ALA A 78 14.93 21.13 7.51
N LEU A 79 13.87 20.59 6.91
CA LEU A 79 12.62 21.31 6.63
C LEU A 79 11.56 21.11 7.73
N GLN A 80 11.90 20.42 8.82
CA GLN A 80 11.01 20.25 9.96
C GLN A 80 10.64 21.63 10.55
N GLY A 81 9.35 21.93 10.61
CA GLY A 81 8.86 23.22 11.14
C GLY A 81 8.96 24.40 10.15
N ALA A 82 9.43 24.19 8.91
CA ALA A 82 9.52 25.24 7.89
C ALA A 82 8.14 25.71 7.35
N GLY A 83 7.04 25.08 7.77
CA GLY A 83 5.68 25.40 7.31
C GLY A 83 5.41 24.98 5.86
N LEU A 84 6.27 24.14 5.27
CA LEU A 84 6.09 23.64 3.92
C LEU A 84 4.93 22.64 3.86
N VAL A 85 4.12 22.80 2.82
CA VAL A 85 2.94 21.96 2.58
C VAL A 85 3.33 20.65 1.90
N HIS A 86 4.30 20.69 0.99
CA HIS A 86 4.83 19.53 0.28
C HIS A 86 6.36 19.56 0.23
N ILE A 87 6.98 18.39 0.34
CA ILE A 87 8.43 18.15 0.25
C ILE A 87 8.67 16.99 -0.73
N GLY A 88 9.59 17.18 -1.67
CA GLY A 88 9.85 16.26 -2.79
C GLY A 88 9.90 17.01 -4.13
N PRO A 89 9.83 16.31 -5.27
CA PRO A 89 9.60 14.86 -5.42
C PRO A 89 10.82 14.00 -5.09
N TYR A 90 10.59 12.80 -4.56
CA TYR A 90 11.58 11.73 -4.46
C TYR A 90 11.20 10.59 -5.40
N TYR A 91 12.09 10.26 -6.33
CA TYR A 91 11.78 9.30 -7.38
C TYR A 91 12.37 7.92 -7.06
N HIS A 92 11.52 6.88 -7.09
CA HIS A 92 11.93 5.49 -6.98
C HIS A 92 11.94 4.83 -8.37
N PRO A 93 13.12 4.59 -8.99
CA PRO A 93 13.20 4.12 -10.37
C PRO A 93 12.64 2.72 -10.60
N ALA A 94 12.77 1.82 -9.62
CA ALA A 94 12.42 0.41 -9.81
C ALA A 94 10.92 0.20 -10.06
N THR A 95 10.06 1.01 -9.44
CA THR A 95 8.60 0.96 -9.62
C THR A 95 8.05 2.16 -10.40
N ASN A 96 8.94 3.05 -10.86
CA ASN A 96 8.58 4.33 -11.48
C ASN A 96 7.58 5.13 -10.60
N THR A 97 7.80 5.12 -9.29
CA THR A 97 6.91 5.76 -8.31
C THR A 97 7.52 7.08 -7.86
N THR A 98 6.72 8.14 -7.81
CA THR A 98 7.14 9.43 -7.26
C THR A 98 6.53 9.63 -5.90
N VAL A 99 7.35 9.87 -4.88
CA VAL A 99 6.94 10.03 -3.49
C VAL A 99 7.03 11.49 -3.08
N TYR A 100 5.98 11.98 -2.44
CA TYR A 100 5.92 13.32 -1.83
C TYR A 100 5.60 13.20 -0.35
N PHE A 101 6.16 14.10 0.47
CA PHE A 101 5.78 14.22 1.87
C PHE A 101 4.94 15.46 2.08
N THR A 102 3.83 15.34 2.82
CA THR A 102 2.85 16.42 2.97
C THR A 102 2.51 16.69 4.43
N SER A 103 2.36 17.97 4.80
CA SER A 103 1.81 18.38 6.09
C SER A 103 0.29 18.60 6.04
N ARG A 104 -0.34 18.45 4.86
CA ARG A 104 -1.80 18.61 4.74
C ARG A 104 -2.51 17.54 5.55
N SER A 105 -3.52 17.97 6.30
CA SER A 105 -4.57 17.08 6.79
C SER A 105 -5.46 16.73 5.61
N ILE A 106 -5.48 15.44 5.24
CA ILE A 106 -6.40 14.93 4.23
C ILE A 106 -7.72 14.65 4.94
N ALA A 107 -8.82 15.22 4.43
CA ALA A 107 -10.14 15.14 5.09
C ALA A 107 -10.75 13.73 5.07
N SER A 108 -10.24 12.83 4.24
CA SER A 108 -10.67 11.44 4.15
C SER A 108 -9.95 10.57 5.18
N GLU A 109 -10.62 9.52 5.64
CA GLU A 109 -10.00 8.50 6.49
C GLU A 109 -8.78 7.88 5.79
N PRO A 110 -7.68 7.64 6.52
CA PRO A 110 -6.52 6.97 5.97
C PRO A 110 -6.81 5.49 5.70
N VAL A 111 -6.05 4.95 4.77
CA VAL A 111 -6.01 3.52 4.45
C VAL A 111 -5.22 2.81 5.53
N THR A 112 -5.84 1.80 6.14
CA THR A 112 -5.29 1.01 7.25
C THR A 112 -4.65 -0.29 6.76
N ALA A 113 -3.93 -0.99 7.63
CA ALA A 113 -3.40 -2.32 7.33
C ALA A 113 -4.49 -3.35 6.98
N ALA A 114 -5.67 -3.23 7.59
CA ALA A 114 -6.82 -4.09 7.29
C ALA A 114 -7.36 -3.82 5.89
N ASP A 115 -7.40 -2.55 5.47
CA ASP A 115 -7.80 -2.13 4.13
C ASP A 115 -6.83 -2.69 3.08
N VAL A 116 -5.52 -2.60 3.33
CA VAL A 116 -4.49 -3.19 2.45
C VAL A 116 -4.62 -4.71 2.38
N GLY A 117 -4.81 -5.38 3.52
CA GLY A 117 -5.01 -6.83 3.55
C GLY A 117 -6.23 -7.28 2.75
N TYR A 118 -7.31 -6.50 2.81
CA TYR A 118 -8.48 -6.74 1.97
C TYR A 118 -8.17 -6.55 0.48
N LEU A 119 -7.48 -5.49 0.09
CA LEU A 119 -7.06 -5.27 -1.30
C LEU A 119 -6.20 -6.42 -1.84
N LEU A 120 -5.24 -6.89 -1.05
CA LEU A 120 -4.39 -8.02 -1.41
C LEU A 120 -5.21 -9.30 -1.58
N SER A 121 -6.23 -9.52 -0.73
CA SER A 121 -7.12 -10.68 -0.87
C SER A 121 -7.96 -10.68 -2.15
N LEU A 122 -8.20 -9.51 -2.76
CA LEU A 122 -8.90 -9.41 -4.04
C LEU A 122 -8.03 -9.80 -5.23
N ALA A 123 -6.70 -9.73 -5.09
CA ALA A 123 -5.77 -10.19 -6.13
C ALA A 123 -5.73 -11.72 -6.23
N GLU A 124 -6.18 -12.44 -5.19
CA GLU A 124 -6.32 -13.89 -5.25
C GLU A 124 -7.51 -14.28 -6.13
N PRO A 125 -7.33 -15.15 -7.15
CA PRO A 125 -8.44 -15.63 -7.94
C PRO A 125 -9.44 -16.33 -7.01
N PRO A 126 -10.75 -16.02 -7.10
CA PRO A 126 -11.73 -16.62 -6.21
C PRO A 126 -11.66 -18.14 -6.37
N LEU A 127 -11.69 -18.85 -5.23
CA LEU A 127 -11.74 -20.31 -5.25
C LEU A 127 -12.90 -20.77 -6.15
N PRO A 128 -12.67 -21.75 -7.06
CA PRO A 128 -13.69 -22.17 -8.01
C PRO A 128 -14.96 -22.57 -7.28
N ASN A 129 -16.05 -21.84 -7.50
CA ASN A 129 -17.33 -22.16 -6.87
C ASN A 129 -17.75 -23.58 -7.28
N VAL A 130 -17.80 -24.49 -6.30
CA VAL A 130 -18.05 -25.93 -6.53
C VAL A 130 -19.32 -26.17 -7.35
N LYS A 131 -20.36 -25.35 -7.16
CA LYS A 131 -21.62 -25.45 -7.92
C LYS A 131 -21.42 -25.07 -9.39
N ILE A 132 -20.69 -23.99 -9.65
CA ILE A 132 -20.34 -23.52 -11.01
C ILE A 132 -19.44 -24.56 -11.70
N THR A 133 -18.42 -25.05 -11.00
CA THR A 133 -17.51 -26.08 -11.50
C THR A 133 -18.26 -27.38 -11.83
N LYS A 134 -19.21 -27.80 -10.98
CA LYS A 134 -20.05 -28.98 -11.21
C LYS A 134 -20.99 -28.78 -12.39
N TYR A 135 -21.60 -27.59 -12.51
CA TYR A 135 -22.45 -27.23 -13.64
C TYR A 135 -21.67 -27.28 -14.96
N HIS A 136 -20.50 -26.63 -15.05
CA HIS A 136 -19.66 -26.67 -16.26
C HIS A 136 -19.17 -28.08 -16.61
N LYS A 137 -18.82 -28.91 -15.61
CA LYS A 137 -18.48 -30.33 -15.84
C LYS A 137 -19.66 -31.10 -16.44
N ASN A 138 -20.86 -30.91 -15.91
CA ASN A 138 -22.07 -31.56 -16.40
C ASN A 138 -22.44 -31.07 -17.81
N LEU A 139 -22.33 -29.76 -18.07
CA LEU A 139 -22.57 -29.15 -19.37
C LEU A 139 -21.59 -29.67 -20.43
N ARG A 140 -20.28 -29.72 -20.13
CA ARG A 140 -19.28 -30.31 -21.05
C ARG A 140 -19.56 -31.79 -21.33
N LYS A 141 -20.01 -32.56 -20.32
CA LYS A 141 -20.37 -33.96 -20.50
C LYS A 141 -21.59 -34.12 -21.41
N TYR A 142 -22.60 -33.26 -21.21
CA TYR A 142 -23.79 -33.22 -22.05
C TYR A 142 -23.46 -32.82 -23.49
N LEU A 143 -22.70 -31.76 -23.72
CA LEU A 143 -22.29 -31.32 -25.07
C LEU A 143 -21.48 -32.39 -25.82
N LYS A 144 -20.58 -33.10 -25.13
CA LYS A 144 -19.88 -34.27 -25.70
C LYS A 144 -20.80 -35.44 -26.05
N GLN A 145 -21.93 -35.58 -25.34
CA GLN A 145 -22.92 -36.64 -25.59
C GLN A 145 -23.92 -36.26 -26.69
N VAL A 146 -24.19 -34.97 -26.87
CA VAL A 146 -25.16 -34.45 -27.85
C VAL A 146 -24.53 -34.18 -29.22
N GLY A 147 -23.20 -34.07 -29.30
CA GLY A 147 -22.47 -34.09 -30.57
C GLY A 147 -22.53 -32.78 -31.35
N GLU A 148 -21.67 -31.83 -30.99
CA GLU A 148 -21.09 -30.88 -31.93
C GLU A 148 -19.57 -30.96 -31.79
N VAL A 149 -18.91 -31.23 -32.93
CA VAL A 149 -17.46 -31.22 -33.15
C VAL A 149 -16.98 -29.77 -33.23
#